data_AF-A0A9R1VH97-F1
#
_entry.id   AF-A0A9R1VH97-F1
#
_cell.length_a   1.000
_cell.length_b   1.000
_cell.length_c   1.000
_cell.angle_alpha   90.00
_cell.angle_beta   90.00
_cell.angle_gamma   90.00
#
_symmetry.space_group_name_H-M   'P 1'
#
loop_
_entity.id
_entity.type
_entity.pdbx_description
1 polymer ?
#
loop_
_entity_poly.entity_id
_entity_poly.type
_entity_poly.pdbx_seq_one_letter_code
_entity_poly.pdbx_strand_id
1 'polypeptide(L)'
;MPDVDATYQSLEEAVEMYKLYADKLGFGVRLPNYTFEYKYVDSVLNAMFWADETDKLYYKEFGDVISFDSTFRTNKYGMIFVPFTAIDNHKCSINIGACLLSNKSSESYRWLLDVVLKPHGKHPQSPKYNFHDI
;
A
#
# COMPACT_ATOMS: atom_id res chain seq x y z
N MET A 1 23.28 -8.68 -4.00
CA MET A 1 22.55 -8.25 -2.79
C MET A 1 22.66 -6.74 -2.78
N PRO A 2 21.57 -5.96 -2.89
CA PRO A 2 21.68 -4.50 -2.92
C PRO A 2 22.22 -4.00 -1.57
N ASP A 3 23.05 -2.96 -1.61
CA ASP A 3 23.67 -2.35 -0.43
C ASP A 3 22.62 -1.95 0.60
N VAL A 4 22.88 -2.29 1.86
CA VAL A 4 21.92 -2.22 2.98
C VAL A 4 21.70 -0.77 3.46
N ASP A 5 22.37 0.21 2.84
CA ASP A 5 22.42 1.61 3.25
C ASP A 5 21.90 2.61 2.19
N ALA A 6 21.21 2.13 1.14
CA ALA A 6 20.63 3.03 0.14
C ALA A 6 19.41 3.78 0.72
N THR A 7 19.63 5.01 1.16
CA THR A 7 18.58 5.95 1.56
C THR A 7 17.79 6.48 0.36
N TYR A 8 16.48 6.65 0.52
CA TYR A 8 15.62 7.28 -0.47
C TYR A 8 16.00 8.74 -0.71
N GLN A 9 16.30 9.11 -1.96
CA GLN A 9 16.74 10.46 -2.30
C GLN A 9 15.63 11.28 -3.00
N SER A 10 14.61 10.65 -3.59
CA SER A 10 13.56 11.39 -4.33
C SER A 10 12.24 10.63 -4.49
N LEU A 11 11.17 11.38 -4.75
CA LEU A 11 9.83 10.89 -5.10
C LEU A 11 9.82 10.06 -6.40
N GLU A 12 10.67 10.40 -7.36
CA GLU A 12 10.70 9.80 -8.69
C GLU A 12 11.08 8.31 -8.63
N GLU A 13 12.09 7.99 -7.83
CA GLU A 13 12.53 6.62 -7.56
C GLU A 13 11.42 5.76 -6.93
N ALA A 14 10.54 6.39 -6.15
CA ALA A 14 9.37 5.80 -5.51
C ALA A 14 8.30 5.38 -6.50
N VAL A 15 8.05 6.26 -7.46
CA VAL A 15 7.14 5.98 -8.56
C VAL A 15 7.70 4.88 -9.46
N GLU A 16 9.00 4.85 -9.74
CA GLU A 16 9.63 3.78 -10.51
C GLU A 16 9.48 2.41 -9.83
N MET A 17 9.70 2.36 -8.52
CA MET A 17 9.54 1.13 -7.78
C MET A 17 8.09 0.65 -7.80
N TYR A 18 7.12 1.54 -7.58
CA TYR A 18 5.71 1.18 -7.71
C TYR A 18 5.42 0.57 -9.08
N LYS A 19 5.85 1.22 -10.17
CA LYS A 19 5.66 0.70 -11.53
C LYS A 19 6.25 -0.69 -11.70
N LEU A 20 7.46 -0.92 -11.19
CA LEU A 20 8.10 -2.23 -11.25
C LEU A 20 7.32 -3.32 -10.49
N TYR A 21 6.80 -3.01 -9.31
CA TYR A 21 6.06 -3.98 -8.50
C TYR A 21 4.66 -4.23 -9.02
N ALA A 22 3.98 -3.17 -9.44
CA ALA A 22 2.67 -3.28 -10.06
C ALA A 22 2.75 -4.19 -11.30
N ASP A 23 3.73 -3.96 -12.18
CA ASP A 23 3.97 -4.81 -13.34
C ASP A 23 4.24 -6.28 -12.95
N LYS A 24 5.12 -6.52 -11.99
CA LYS A 24 5.42 -7.89 -11.49
C LYS A 24 4.22 -8.61 -10.88
N LEU A 25 3.32 -7.88 -10.23
CA LEU A 25 2.13 -8.42 -9.59
C LEU A 25 0.92 -8.48 -10.54
N GLY A 26 1.09 -8.07 -11.80
CA GLY A 26 -0.01 -7.99 -12.77
C GLY A 26 -1.02 -6.87 -12.45
N PHE A 27 -0.64 -5.92 -11.61
CA PHE A 27 -1.43 -4.73 -11.30
C PHE A 27 -1.16 -3.66 -12.35
N GLY A 28 -2.21 -3.12 -12.96
CA GLY A 28 -2.08 -1.99 -13.88
C GLY A 28 -1.90 -0.69 -13.11
N VAL A 29 -0.83 0.05 -13.38
CA VAL A 29 -0.66 1.43 -12.87
C VAL A 29 -1.47 2.38 -13.74
N ARG A 30 -2.54 2.97 -13.20
CA ARG A 30 -3.37 3.92 -13.95
C ARG A 30 -3.22 5.31 -13.33
N LEU A 31 -2.37 6.16 -13.90
CA LEU A 31 -2.01 7.43 -13.28
C LEU A 31 -3.03 8.60 -13.30
N PRO A 32 -4.24 8.56 -13.92
CA PRO A 32 -5.16 9.69 -13.73
C PRO A 32 -5.72 9.72 -12.29
N ASN A 33 -5.81 10.92 -11.71
CA ASN A 33 -6.43 11.20 -10.41
C ASN A 33 -5.90 10.35 -9.22
N TYR A 34 -4.62 9.99 -9.21
CA TYR A 34 -4.02 9.22 -8.10
C TYR A 34 -3.95 10.01 -6.79
N THR A 35 -4.14 9.32 -5.67
CA THR A 35 -3.84 9.81 -4.33
C THR A 35 -2.42 9.42 -3.96
N PHE A 36 -1.68 10.35 -3.39
CA PHE A 36 -0.28 10.16 -3.04
C PHE A 36 0.04 10.87 -1.73
N GLU A 37 0.58 10.12 -0.78
CA GLU A 37 0.88 10.59 0.57
C GLU A 37 2.28 10.12 0.96
N TYR A 38 3.04 10.96 1.65
CA TYR A 38 4.41 10.65 2.02
C TYR A 38 4.80 11.31 3.35
N LYS A 39 5.81 10.73 4.00
CA LYS A 39 6.33 11.18 5.29
C LYS A 39 7.84 11.20 5.24
N TYR A 40 8.45 12.31 5.63
CA TYR A 40 9.89 12.44 5.87
C TYR A 40 10.20 12.40 7.37
N VAL A 41 11.34 11.83 7.73
CA VAL A 41 11.97 11.90 9.06
C VAL A 41 13.44 12.23 8.82
N ASP A 42 13.93 13.31 9.44
CA ASP A 42 15.32 13.79 9.27
C ASP A 42 15.74 13.92 7.79
N SER A 43 14.84 14.47 6.96
CA SER A 43 15.01 14.64 5.51
C SER A 43 15.11 13.34 4.68
N VAL A 44 14.86 12.18 5.29
CA VAL A 44 14.81 10.87 4.62
C VAL A 44 13.36 10.43 4.46
N LEU A 45 13.00 9.89 3.28
CA LEU A 45 11.66 9.34 3.07
C LEU A 45 11.43 8.16 4.02
N ASN A 46 10.47 8.31 4.91
CA ASN A 46 10.18 7.35 5.96
C ASN A 46 9.00 6.44 5.61
N ALA A 47 8.00 6.98 4.92
CA ALA A 47 6.85 6.25 4.44
C ALA A 47 6.23 6.92 3.21
N MET A 48 5.55 6.13 2.40
CA MET A 48 4.86 6.60 1.21
C MET A 48 3.71 5.67 0.85
N PHE A 49 2.57 6.23 0.46
CA PHE A 49 1.38 5.51 0.03
C PHE A 49 0.89 6.08 -1.29
N TRP A 50 0.32 5.20 -2.11
CA TRP A 50 -0.35 5.59 -3.34
C TRP A 50 -1.55 4.70 -3.60
N ALA A 51 -2.56 5.28 -4.21
CA ALA A 51 -3.73 4.59 -4.75
C ALA A 51 -4.21 5.35 -5.98
N ASP A 52 -4.36 4.65 -7.10
CA ASP A 52 -4.92 5.28 -8.28
C ASP A 52 -6.45 5.46 -8.23
N GLU A 53 -7.04 6.04 -9.28
CA GLU A 53 -8.49 6.21 -9.35
C GLU A 53 -9.25 4.87 -9.31
N THR A 54 -8.70 3.83 -9.92
CA THR A 54 -9.31 2.50 -9.94
C THR A 54 -9.17 1.81 -8.59
N ASP A 55 -8.00 1.88 -7.97
CA ASP A 55 -7.74 1.42 -6.60
C ASP A 55 -8.76 2.03 -5.63
N LYS A 56 -9.04 3.34 -5.77
CA LYS A 56 -10.03 4.03 -4.93
C LYS A 56 -11.47 3.58 -5.17
N LEU A 57 -11.83 3.28 -6.42
CA LEU A 57 -13.14 2.71 -6.76
C LEU A 57 -13.28 1.29 -6.20
N TYR A 58 -12.23 0.48 -6.29
CA TYR A 58 -12.21 -0.86 -5.70
C TYR A 58 -12.30 -0.82 -4.18
N TYR A 59 -11.59 0.09 -3.51
CA TYR A 59 -11.79 0.29 -2.08
C TYR A 59 -13.25 0.66 -1.77
N LYS A 60 -13.84 1.58 -2.53
CA LYS A 60 -15.21 2.04 -2.28
C LYS A 60 -16.24 0.91 -2.39
N GLU A 61 -16.03 -0.03 -3.30
CA GLU A 61 -16.93 -1.15 -3.59
C GLU A 61 -16.64 -2.39 -2.74
N PHE A 62 -15.37 -2.70 -2.49
CA PHE A 62 -14.92 -3.97 -1.89
C PHE A 62 -14.10 -3.81 -0.59
N GLY A 63 -13.90 -2.58 -0.11
CA GLY A 63 -13.07 -2.25 1.06
C GLY A 63 -13.68 -2.60 2.41
N ASP A 64 -14.77 -3.37 2.46
CA ASP A 64 -15.33 -3.88 3.71
C ASP A 64 -14.36 -4.84 4.42
N VAL A 65 -13.62 -5.64 3.63
CA VAL A 65 -12.57 -6.54 4.12
C VAL A 65 -11.32 -6.31 3.30
N ILE A 66 -10.25 -5.89 3.97
CA ILE A 66 -8.97 -5.55 3.35
C ILE A 66 -7.89 -6.43 3.98
N SER A 67 -7.03 -6.97 3.12
CA SER A 67 -5.80 -7.64 3.52
C SER A 67 -4.61 -6.76 3.16
N PHE A 68 -3.59 -6.77 4.01
CA PHE A 68 -2.28 -6.22 3.68
C PHE A 68 -1.23 -7.17 4.22
N ASP A 69 -0.22 -7.45 3.41
CA ASP A 69 0.94 -8.21 3.85
C ASP A 69 2.20 -7.37 3.73
N SER A 70 3.09 -7.49 4.70
CA SER A 70 4.36 -6.77 4.67
C SER A 70 5.45 -7.67 4.09
N THR A 71 5.43 -7.80 2.77
CA THR A 71 6.45 -8.55 2.05
C THR A 71 7.83 -7.95 2.32
N PHE A 72 8.84 -8.82 2.48
CA PHE A 72 10.19 -8.47 2.93
C PHE A 72 10.79 -7.29 2.15
N ARG A 73 11.87 -6.70 2.69
CA ARG A 73 12.67 -5.63 2.08
C ARG A 73 13.18 -6.04 0.69
N THR A 74 12.33 -5.92 -0.31
CA THR A 74 12.53 -6.54 -1.63
C THR A 74 13.00 -5.52 -2.67
N ASN A 75 13.03 -4.23 -2.30
CA ASN A 75 13.62 -3.18 -3.11
C ASN A 75 15.06 -2.87 -2.68
N LYS A 76 15.83 -2.28 -3.60
CA LYS A 76 17.23 -1.87 -3.40
C LYS A 76 17.43 -0.84 -2.28
N TYR A 77 16.36 -0.33 -1.69
CA TYR A 77 16.35 0.70 -0.65
C TYR A 77 16.05 0.15 0.74
N GLY A 78 15.89 -1.16 0.87
CA GLY A 78 15.58 -1.78 2.14
C GLY A 78 14.21 -1.40 2.71
N MET A 79 13.30 -0.78 1.95
CA MET A 79 11.96 -0.44 2.43
C MET A 79 11.04 -1.66 2.34
N ILE A 80 10.10 -1.74 3.28
CA ILE A 80 9.07 -2.76 3.33
C ILE A 80 7.96 -2.35 2.36
N PHE A 81 7.65 -3.23 1.41
CA PHE A 81 6.54 -3.05 0.50
C PHE A 81 5.28 -3.69 1.09
N VAL A 82 4.20 -2.90 1.14
CA VAL A 82 2.92 -3.28 1.73
C VAL A 82 1.81 -3.05 0.70
N PRO A 83 1.47 -4.04 -0.13
CA PRO A 83 0.29 -3.97 -0.97
C PRO A 83 -0.98 -4.11 -0.12
N PHE A 84 -2.05 -3.43 -0.56
CA PHE A 84 -3.40 -3.61 -0.03
C PHE A 84 -4.25 -4.33 -1.05
N THR A 85 -4.94 -5.38 -0.61
CA THR A 85 -5.85 -6.13 -1.45
C THR A 85 -7.24 -6.26 -0.84
N ALA A 86 -8.24 -6.26 -1.71
CA ALA A 86 -9.62 -6.61 -1.39
C ALA A 86 -10.02 -7.87 -2.18
N ILE A 87 -11.20 -8.41 -1.89
CA ILE A 87 -11.78 -9.53 -2.62
C ILE A 87 -13.01 -9.04 -3.38
N ASP A 88 -13.04 -9.23 -4.69
CA ASP A 88 -14.19 -8.88 -5.52
C ASP A 88 -15.32 -9.93 -5.46
N ASN A 89 -16.43 -9.65 -6.13
CA ASN A 89 -17.59 -10.56 -6.20
C ASN A 89 -17.28 -11.91 -6.87
N HIS A 90 -16.17 -12.02 -7.60
CA HIS A 90 -15.70 -13.25 -8.23
C HIS A 90 -14.70 -14.01 -7.35
N LYS A 91 -14.48 -13.57 -6.11
CA LYS A 91 -13.48 -14.12 -5.17
C LYS A 91 -12.04 -13.92 -5.65
N CYS A 92 -11.81 -12.95 -6.53
CA CYS A 92 -10.50 -12.59 -7.02
C CYS A 92 -9.88 -11.52 -6.11
N SER A 93 -8.57 -11.63 -5.86
CA SER A 93 -7.81 -10.60 -5.17
C SER A 93 -7.59 -9.41 -6.10
N ILE A 94 -8.00 -8.22 -5.67
CA ILE A 94 -7.80 -6.96 -6.39
C ILE A 94 -6.93 -6.02 -5.56
N ASN A 95 -6.06 -5.24 -6.21
CA ASN A 95 -5.25 -4.21 -5.56
C ASN A 95 -6.10 -2.97 -5.28
N ILE A 96 -5.89 -2.35 -4.12
CA ILE A 96 -6.58 -1.10 -3.72
C ILE A 96 -5.62 0.00 -3.27
N GLY A 97 -4.33 -0.17 -3.57
CA GLY A 97 -3.25 0.74 -3.23
C GLY A 97 -2.06 0.02 -2.63
N ALA A 98 -0.97 0.73 -2.41
CA ALA A 98 0.22 0.16 -1.82
C ALA A 98 1.05 1.21 -1.07
N CYS A 99 1.93 0.71 -0.20
CA CYS A 99 2.78 1.54 0.64
C CYS A 99 4.22 1.03 0.69
N LEU A 100 5.15 1.96 0.91
CA LEU A 100 6.50 1.70 1.34
C LEU A 100 6.72 2.23 2.74
N LEU A 101 7.29 1.41 3.62
CA LEU A 101 7.66 1.79 4.99
C LEU A 101 9.16 1.55 5.21
N SER A 102 9.82 2.47 5.90
CA SER A 102 11.22 2.31 6.32
C SER A 102 11.40 1.24 7.42
N ASN A 103 10.38 0.99 8.24
CA ASN A 103 10.40 -0.01 9.31
C ASN A 103 8.99 -0.57 9.60
N LYS A 104 8.93 -1.63 10.43
CA LYS A 104 7.68 -2.29 10.86
C LYS A 104 7.17 -1.77 12.22
N SER A 105 7.47 -0.52 12.60
CA SER A 105 7.02 0.05 13.87
C SER A 105 5.50 0.26 13.90
N SER A 106 4.92 0.24 15.10
CA SER A 106 3.52 0.58 15.33
C SER A 106 3.14 1.95 14.77
N GLU A 107 4.05 2.92 14.87
CA GLU A 107 3.87 4.29 14.39
C GLU A 107 3.81 4.35 12.86
N SER A 108 4.64 3.55 12.19
CA SER A 108 4.60 3.42 10.72
C SER A 108 3.29 2.81 10.24
N TYR A 109 2.82 1.75 10.90
CA TYR A 109 1.52 1.14 10.57
C TYR A 109 0.34 2.04 10.94
N ARG A 110 0.43 2.83 12.02
CA ARG A 110 -0.61 3.81 12.37
C ARG A 110 -0.73 4.88 11.29
N TRP A 111 0.40 5.47 10.87
CA TRP A 111 0.41 6.44 9.78
C TRP A 111 -0.18 5.83 8.50
N LEU A 112 0.20 4.59 8.18
CA LEU A 112 -0.30 3.88 7.02
C LEU A 112 -1.83 3.70 7.06
N LEU A 113 -2.38 3.23 8.19
CA LEU A 113 -3.82 3.07 8.34
C LEU A 113 -4.56 4.41 8.29
N ASP A 114 -4.02 5.47 8.90
CA ASP A 114 -4.61 6.81 8.84
C ASP A 114 -4.67 7.31 7.38
N VAL A 115 -3.62 7.06 6.60
CA VAL A 115 -3.54 7.44 5.18
C VAL A 115 -4.47 6.61 4.31
N VAL A 116 -4.62 5.31 4.58
CA VAL A 116 -5.55 4.45 3.84
C VAL A 116 -7.01 4.84 4.14
N LEU A 117 -7.33 5.30 5.35
CA LEU A 117 -8.71 5.64 5.73
C LEU A 117 -9.14 7.05 5.29
N LYS A 118 -8.20 8.00 5.19
CA LYS A 118 -8.46 9.39 4.78
C LYS A 118 -9.23 9.55 3.45
N PRO A 119 -8.88 8.86 2.35
CA PRO A 119 -9.52 9.02 1.06
C PRO A 119 -10.96 8.48 1.01
N HIS A 120 -11.34 7.62 1.96
CA HIS A 120 -12.53 6.78 1.83
C HIS A 120 -13.67 7.15 2.78
N GLY A 121 -13.40 7.87 3.87
CA GLY A 121 -14.44 8.33 4.81
C GLY A 121 -15.29 7.23 5.45
N LYS A 122 -14.97 5.96 5.16
CA LYS A 122 -15.59 4.74 5.68
C LYS A 122 -14.49 3.92 6.33
N HIS A 123 -14.70 3.56 7.58
CA HIS A 123 -13.89 2.54 8.24
C HIS A 123 -14.31 1.16 7.74
N PRO A 124 -13.38 0.22 7.50
CA PRO A 124 -13.72 -1.17 7.23
C PRO A 124 -14.57 -1.69 8.38
N GLN A 125 -15.74 -2.24 8.07
CA GLN A 125 -16.63 -2.80 9.08
C GLN A 125 -16.11 -4.16 9.49
N SER A 126 -16.21 -4.51 10.77
CA SER A 126 -15.90 -5.85 11.25
C SER A 126 -16.64 -6.90 10.40
N PRO A 127 -15.99 -8.00 9.97
CA PRO A 127 -16.67 -9.07 9.25
C PRO A 127 -17.88 -9.55 10.06
N LYS A 128 -19.03 -9.72 9.41
CA LYS A 128 -20.22 -10.31 10.04
C LYS A 128 -20.10 -11.83 10.25
N TYR A 129 -19.00 -12.43 9.82
CA TYR A 129 -18.72 -13.85 9.93
C TYR A 129 -17.47 -14.08 10.80
N ASN A 130 -17.60 -14.97 11.78
CA ASN A 130 -16.56 -15.32 12.72
C ASN A 130 -15.58 -16.30 12.08
N PHE A 131 -14.27 -16.10 12.30
CA PHE A 131 -13.20 -17.01 11.86
C PHE A 131 -13.19 -18.37 12.61
N HIS A 132 -14.29 -18.76 13.24
CA HIS A 132 -14.48 -20.06 13.88
C HIS A 132 -15.40 -20.98 13.07
N ASP A 133 -15.91 -20.53 11.92
CA ASP A 133 -16.82 -21.29 11.06
C ASP A 133 -16.17 -21.77 9.75
N ILE A 134 -14.84 -21.95 9.73
CA ILE A 134 -14.08 -22.58 8.63
C ILE A 134 -13.18 -23.70 9.16
#